data_AF-A0A1G8HMD1-F1
#
_entry.id   AF-A0A1G8HMD1-F1
#
_cell.length_a   1.000
_cell.length_b   1.000
_cell.length_c   1.000
_cell.angle_alpha   90.00
_cell.angle_beta   90.00
_cell.angle_gamma   90.00
#
_symmetry.space_group_name_H-M   'P 1'
#
loop_
_entity.id
_entity.type
_entity.pdbx_description
1 polymer ?
#
loop_
_entity_poly.entity_id
_entity_poly.type
_entity_poly.pdbx_seq_one_letter_code
_entity_poly.pdbx_strand_id
1 'polypeptide(L)'
;MPAWLVKDAGAIKPRSTPGNLVLSDGRDKTLLKSRTAGATAKITTPSELPKPKLKGNTATYPDAYGEGRDLVVIADPAGYRQQITIAQRPSGPVSFRVPLELPSGLSLKSNAAGTPAIVGKDGKTLTEVRPTLVQ
;
A
#
# COMPACT_ATOMS: atom_id res chain seq x y z
N MET A 1 10.07 3.22 19.40
CA MET A 1 10.17 1.74 19.38
C MET A 1 9.95 1.28 17.94
N PRO A 2 10.75 0.33 17.40
CA PRO A 2 10.58 -0.12 16.02
C PRO A 2 9.27 -0.91 15.86
N ALA A 3 8.56 -0.71 14.75
CA ALA A 3 7.42 -1.55 14.39
C ALA A 3 7.95 -2.95 13.98
N TRP A 4 7.21 -4.02 14.27
CA TRP A 4 7.49 -5.36 13.74
C TRP A 4 6.21 -5.94 13.16
N LEU A 5 6.30 -6.61 12.01
CA LEU A 5 5.18 -7.30 11.37
C LEU A 5 5.02 -8.69 11.98
N VAL A 6 3.79 -9.03 12.36
CA VAL A 6 3.43 -10.35 12.87
C VAL A 6 2.36 -10.94 11.97
N LYS A 7 2.52 -12.21 11.61
CA LYS A 7 1.49 -12.96 10.87
C LYS A 7 0.40 -13.43 11.85
N ASP A 8 -0.84 -13.10 11.55
CA ASP A 8 -2.03 -13.42 12.34
C ASP A 8 -3.17 -13.84 11.41
N ALA A 9 -3.55 -15.12 11.45
CA ALA A 9 -4.73 -15.67 10.75
C ALA A 9 -4.93 -15.26 9.27
N GLY A 10 -3.88 -15.32 8.43
CA GLY A 10 -3.97 -14.96 7.00
C GLY A 10 -3.83 -13.46 6.72
N ALA A 11 -3.47 -12.70 7.75
CA ALA A 11 -3.23 -11.27 7.70
C ALA A 11 -1.87 -10.96 8.34
N ILE A 12 -1.26 -9.86 7.94
CA ILE A 12 -0.01 -9.38 8.50
C ILE A 12 -0.33 -8.06 9.16
N LYS A 13 -0.05 -7.94 10.45
CA LYS A 13 -0.36 -6.73 11.21
C LYS A 13 0.91 -6.18 11.84
N PRO A 14 1.14 -4.87 11.81
CA PRO A 14 2.21 -4.30 12.61
C PRO A 14 1.84 -4.35 14.10
N ARG A 15 2.78 -4.78 14.93
CA ARG A 15 2.57 -4.97 16.38
C ARG A 15 2.35 -3.66 17.15
N SER A 16 2.78 -2.52 16.62
CA SER A 16 2.90 -1.26 17.38
C SER A 16 2.22 -0.03 16.77
N THR A 17 1.41 -0.18 15.72
CA THR A 17 0.80 0.99 15.07
C THR A 17 -0.61 1.27 15.63
N PRO A 18 -0.97 2.52 15.98
CA PRO A 18 -2.32 2.89 16.42
C PRO A 18 -3.42 2.80 15.35
N GLY A 19 -3.09 2.33 14.14
CA GLY A 19 -4.02 2.09 13.05
C GLY A 19 -4.24 0.59 12.87
N ASN A 20 -5.50 0.20 12.68
CA ASN A 20 -5.88 -1.18 12.32
C ASN A 20 -5.42 -1.46 10.87
N LEU A 21 -4.10 -1.56 10.68
CA LEU A 21 -3.46 -1.87 9.41
C LEU A 21 -3.30 -3.37 9.29
N VAL A 22 -3.82 -3.91 8.19
CA VAL A 22 -3.78 -5.32 7.87
C VAL A 22 -3.22 -5.47 6.47
N LEU A 23 -2.02 -6.00 6.32
CA LEU A 23 -1.47 -6.42 5.04
C LEU A 23 -1.90 -7.86 4.72
N SER A 24 -1.94 -8.22 3.44
CA SER A 24 -2.31 -9.57 3.00
C SER A 24 -1.20 -10.59 3.19
N ASP A 25 -1.54 -11.83 3.51
CA ASP A 25 -0.56 -12.93 3.51
C ASP A 25 -0.36 -13.57 2.13
N GLY A 26 -0.84 -12.90 1.07
CA GLY A 26 -0.88 -13.37 -0.30
C GLY A 26 -2.13 -14.21 -0.60
N ARG A 27 -2.23 -14.72 -1.83
CA ARG A 27 -3.31 -15.56 -2.39
C ARG A 27 -4.56 -14.82 -2.84
N ASP A 28 -4.64 -13.52 -2.62
CA ASP A 28 -5.74 -12.70 -3.09
C ASP A 28 -5.23 -11.40 -3.73
N LYS A 29 -6.15 -10.59 -4.25
CA LYS A 29 -5.83 -9.28 -4.83
C LYS A 29 -5.82 -8.16 -3.80
N THR A 30 -6.05 -8.46 -2.52
CA THR A 30 -6.08 -7.42 -1.50
C THR A 30 -4.68 -7.21 -1.00
N LEU A 31 -4.12 -6.02 -1.09
CA LEU A 31 -2.80 -5.76 -0.54
C LEU A 31 -2.87 -5.37 0.93
N LEU A 32 -3.76 -4.44 1.22
CA LEU A 32 -3.77 -3.70 2.47
C LEU A 32 -5.18 -3.26 2.78
N LYS A 33 -5.56 -3.40 4.05
CA LYS A 33 -6.75 -2.78 4.63
C LYS A 33 -6.27 -1.89 5.78
N SER A 34 -6.64 -0.62 5.75
CA SER A 34 -6.43 0.30 6.87
C SER A 34 -7.78 0.76 7.38
N ARG A 35 -7.96 0.79 8.70
CA ARG A 35 -9.14 1.38 9.33
C ARG A 35 -8.72 2.58 10.18
N THR A 36 -9.25 3.74 9.82
CA THR A 36 -8.99 5.02 10.48
C THR A 36 -10.32 5.71 10.78
N ALA A 37 -10.54 6.10 12.04
CA ALA A 37 -11.72 6.84 12.49
C ALA A 37 -13.09 6.28 12.00
N GLY A 38 -13.25 4.95 12.02
CA GLY A 38 -14.48 4.25 11.60
C GLY A 38 -14.59 3.96 10.10
N ALA A 39 -13.73 4.56 9.27
CA ALA A 39 -13.71 4.36 7.82
C ALA A 39 -12.63 3.31 7.44
N THR A 40 -12.95 2.42 6.50
CA THR A 40 -12.01 1.38 6.01
C THR A 40 -11.55 1.75 4.61
N ALA A 41 -10.26 2.02 4.44
CA ALA A 41 -9.62 2.12 3.14
C ALA A 41 -8.96 0.79 2.78
N LYS A 42 -9.03 0.41 1.51
CA LYS A 42 -8.48 -0.83 1.01
C LYS A 42 -7.68 -0.57 -0.25
N ILE A 43 -6.48 -1.12 -0.31
CA ILE A 43 -5.64 -1.13 -1.50
C ILE A 43 -5.65 -2.54 -2.05
N THR A 44 -5.91 -2.65 -3.34
CA THR A 44 -5.87 -3.91 -4.07
C THR A 44 -4.74 -3.86 -5.11
N THR A 45 -4.42 -5.02 -5.67
CA THR A 45 -3.51 -5.19 -6.79
C THR A 45 -4.26 -5.67 -8.02
N PRO A 46 -3.74 -5.40 -9.23
CA PRO A 46 -4.35 -5.89 -10.46
C PRO A 46 -4.33 -7.43 -10.57
N SER A 47 -3.27 -8.05 -10.03
CA SER A 47 -3.01 -9.49 -10.00
C SER A 47 -3.12 -10.04 -8.57
N GLU A 48 -3.26 -11.36 -8.47
CA GLU A 48 -3.15 -12.06 -7.18
C GLU A 48 -1.76 -11.87 -6.58
N LEU A 49 -1.72 -11.58 -5.29
CA LEU A 49 -0.48 -11.40 -4.57
C LEU A 49 0.13 -12.75 -4.22
N PRO A 50 1.43 -12.93 -4.43
CA PRO A 50 2.13 -14.09 -3.90
C PRO A 50 2.29 -13.96 -2.39
N LYS A 51 2.71 -15.05 -1.74
CA LYS A 51 3.03 -15.02 -0.31
C LYS A 51 4.18 -14.04 -0.07
N PRO A 52 4.03 -13.06 0.81
CA PRO A 52 5.11 -12.13 1.11
C PRO A 52 6.19 -12.77 1.97
N LYS A 53 7.42 -12.33 1.75
CA LYS A 53 8.56 -12.55 2.64
C LYS A 53 8.55 -11.46 3.71
N LEU A 54 8.42 -11.86 4.96
CA LEU A 54 8.42 -10.94 6.09
C LEU A 54 9.81 -10.81 6.68
N LYS A 55 10.29 -9.57 6.83
CA LYS A 55 11.57 -9.26 7.47
C LYS A 55 11.40 -8.02 8.36
N GLY A 56 11.36 -8.21 9.67
CA GLY A 56 11.20 -7.13 10.64
C GLY A 56 9.87 -6.39 10.44
N ASN A 57 9.93 -5.15 9.96
CA ASN A 57 8.76 -4.31 9.65
C ASN A 57 8.38 -4.30 8.17
N THR A 58 9.03 -5.12 7.35
CA THR A 58 8.90 -5.11 5.89
C THR A 58 8.25 -6.40 5.38
N ALA A 59 7.28 -6.27 4.47
CA ALA A 59 6.64 -7.34 3.73
C ALA A 59 6.97 -7.20 2.24
N THR A 60 7.68 -8.18 1.68
CA THR A 60 8.07 -8.21 0.27
C THR A 60 7.25 -9.23 -0.50
N TYR A 61 6.43 -8.78 -1.44
CA TYR A 61 5.65 -9.60 -2.36
C TYR A 61 6.42 -9.71 -3.68
N PRO A 62 7.10 -10.84 -3.94
CA PRO A 62 7.89 -11.00 -5.16
C PRO A 62 7.00 -11.00 -6.40
N ASP A 63 7.41 -10.41 -7.50
CA ASP A 63 6.66 -10.44 -8.79
C ASP A 63 5.19 -9.96 -8.72
N ALA A 64 4.82 -9.20 -7.68
CA ALA A 64 3.46 -8.73 -7.48
C ALA A 64 2.93 -7.87 -8.63
N TYR A 65 3.83 -7.16 -9.33
CA TYR A 65 3.52 -6.32 -10.49
C TYR A 65 4.01 -6.91 -11.82
N GLY A 66 4.23 -8.23 -11.85
CA GLY A 66 4.82 -8.96 -12.97
C GLY A 66 6.27 -9.34 -12.69
N GLU A 67 6.86 -10.12 -13.61
CA GLU A 67 8.20 -10.68 -13.45
C GLU A 67 9.26 -9.60 -13.18
N GLY A 68 10.05 -9.81 -12.12
CA GLY A 68 11.10 -8.91 -11.68
C GLY A 68 10.58 -7.60 -11.07
N ARG A 69 9.31 -7.54 -10.64
CA ARG A 69 8.68 -6.34 -10.06
C ARG A 69 8.07 -6.66 -8.70
N ASP A 70 8.91 -6.53 -7.69
CA ASP A 70 8.57 -6.83 -6.32
C ASP A 70 7.86 -5.64 -5.67
N LEU A 71 6.78 -5.92 -4.95
CA LEU A 71 6.13 -4.93 -4.11
C LEU A 71 6.65 -5.08 -2.68
N VAL A 72 7.27 -4.03 -2.16
CA VAL A 72 7.78 -3.96 -0.79
C VAL A 72 6.89 -3.01 0.00
N VAL A 73 6.36 -3.48 1.12
CA VAL A 73 5.58 -2.67 2.04
C VAL A 73 6.28 -2.61 3.38
N ILE A 74 6.65 -1.40 3.80
CA ILE A 74 7.29 -1.12 5.07
C ILE A 74 6.24 -0.53 6.00
N ALA A 75 5.96 -1.19 7.12
CA ALA A 75 5.09 -0.65 8.14
C ALA A 75 5.91 0.14 9.17
N ASP A 76 5.52 1.38 9.40
CA ASP A 76 6.15 2.27 10.37
C ASP A 76 5.15 2.66 11.47
N PRO A 77 5.60 3.13 12.64
CA PRO A 77 4.70 3.62 13.69
C PRO A 77 3.79 4.77 13.22
N ALA A 78 4.23 5.55 12.22
CA ALA A 78 3.45 6.62 11.61
C ALA A 78 2.47 6.14 10.51
N GLY A 79 2.56 4.88 10.06
CA GLY A 79 1.74 4.37 8.96
C GLY A 79 2.44 3.26 8.16
N TYR A 80 2.53 3.44 6.84
CA TYR A 80 3.20 2.50 5.96
C TYR A 80 3.75 3.21 4.73
N ARG A 81 4.74 2.59 4.09
CA ARG A 81 5.32 3.00 2.82
C ARG A 81 5.25 1.84 1.84
N GLN A 82 4.78 2.10 0.63
CA GLN A 82 4.82 1.15 -0.48
C GLN A 82 5.97 1.51 -1.41
N GLN A 83 6.74 0.53 -1.81
CA GLN A 83 7.84 0.64 -2.77
C GLN A 83 7.70 -0.47 -3.80
N ILE A 84 7.92 -0.16 -5.07
CA ILE A 84 7.96 -1.17 -6.12
C ILE A 84 9.40 -1.26 -6.60
N THR A 85 10.04 -2.38 -6.35
CA THR A 85 11.41 -2.66 -6.77
C THR A 85 11.36 -3.35 -8.13
N ILE A 86 12.00 -2.75 -9.13
CA ILE A 86 12.12 -3.33 -10.45
C ILE A 86 13.53 -3.91 -10.57
N ALA A 87 13.64 -5.24 -10.50
CA ALA A 87 14.92 -5.95 -10.59
C ALA A 87 15.51 -5.90 -12.00
N GLN A 88 14.68 -5.83 -13.03
CA GLN A 88 15.12 -5.74 -14.43
C GLN A 88 14.90 -4.35 -15.01
N ARG A 89 15.89 -3.85 -15.75
CA ARG A 89 15.78 -2.56 -16.43
C ARG A 89 14.59 -2.62 -17.40
N PRO A 90 13.58 -1.75 -17.26
CA PRO A 90 12.46 -1.74 -18.19
C PRO A 90 12.95 -1.37 -19.59
N SER A 91 12.48 -2.10 -20.60
CA SER A 91 12.74 -1.81 -22.01
C SER A 91 11.87 -0.67 -22.57
N GLY A 92 10.94 -0.13 -21.79
CA GLY A 92 10.00 0.92 -22.19
C GLY A 92 9.32 1.59 -21.00
N PRO A 93 8.38 2.51 -21.25
CA PRO A 93 7.67 3.23 -20.20
C PRO A 93 6.92 2.27 -19.27
N VAL A 94 7.11 2.44 -17.97
CA VAL A 94 6.51 1.58 -16.94
C VAL A 94 5.28 2.26 -16.35
N SER A 95 4.14 1.58 -16.45
CA SER A 95 2.89 2.01 -15.85
C SER A 95 2.47 1.02 -14.77
N PHE A 96 2.22 1.53 -13.56
CA PHE A 96 1.70 0.75 -12.44
C PHE A 96 0.27 1.16 -12.15
N ARG A 97 -0.63 0.16 -12.03
CA ARG A 97 -2.00 0.39 -11.58
C ARG A 97 -2.10 0.05 -10.10
N VAL A 98 -2.50 1.03 -9.30
CA VAL A 98 -2.75 0.86 -7.86
C VAL A 98 -4.24 1.08 -7.61
N PRO A 99 -5.08 0.03 -7.70
CA PRO A 99 -6.48 0.18 -7.38
C PRO A 99 -6.67 0.49 -5.88
N LEU A 100 -7.34 1.61 -5.62
CA LEU A 100 -7.57 2.16 -4.29
C LEU A 100 -9.09 2.25 -4.06
N GLU A 101 -9.57 1.47 -3.11
CA GLU A 101 -10.95 1.52 -2.61
C GLU A 101 -10.98 2.44 -1.39
N LEU A 102 -11.51 3.64 -1.58
CA LEU A 102 -11.71 4.60 -0.51
C LEU A 102 -13.09 4.40 0.15
N PRO A 103 -13.19 4.62 1.47
CA PRO A 103 -14.47 4.59 2.16
C PRO A 103 -15.39 5.73 1.68
N SER A 104 -16.69 5.57 1.92
CA SER A 104 -17.68 6.58 1.59
C SER A 104 -17.34 7.93 2.23
N GLY A 105 -17.42 8.99 1.42
CA GLY A 105 -17.04 10.34 1.84
C GLY A 105 -15.56 10.67 1.68
N LEU A 106 -14.72 9.74 1.20
CA LEU A 106 -13.38 10.03 0.71
C LEU A 106 -13.32 9.86 -0.81
N SER A 107 -12.52 10.69 -1.48
CA SER A 107 -12.32 10.60 -2.93
C SER A 107 -10.88 10.94 -3.29
N LEU A 108 -10.34 10.28 -4.30
CA LEU A 108 -9.04 10.63 -4.86
C LEU A 108 -9.24 11.69 -5.94
N LYS A 109 -8.62 12.86 -5.78
CA LYS A 109 -8.62 13.94 -6.78
C LYS A 109 -7.19 14.39 -7.04
N SER A 110 -6.88 14.79 -8.27
CA SER A 110 -5.62 15.49 -8.55
C SER A 110 -5.74 16.94 -8.10
N ASN A 111 -4.74 17.43 -7.37
CA ASN A 111 -4.63 18.85 -7.04
C ASN A 111 -4.19 19.67 -8.27
N ALA A 112 -4.09 21.00 -8.13
CA ALA A 112 -3.70 21.90 -9.21
C ALA A 112 -2.29 21.61 -9.80
N ALA A 113 -1.42 20.94 -9.04
CA ALA A 113 -0.08 20.51 -9.46
C ALA A 113 -0.07 19.10 -10.08
N GLY A 114 -1.24 18.49 -10.31
CA GLY A 114 -1.36 17.12 -10.85
C GLY A 114 -1.01 16.03 -9.84
N THR A 115 -0.77 16.37 -8.57
CA THR A 115 -0.48 15.40 -7.51
C THR A 115 -1.78 14.78 -7.01
N PRO A 116 -1.91 13.44 -6.95
CA PRO A 116 -3.10 12.81 -6.40
C PRO A 116 -3.24 13.12 -4.91
N ALA A 117 -4.44 13.44 -4.47
CA ALA A 117 -4.78 13.82 -3.10
C ALA A 117 -6.10 13.18 -2.68
N ILE A 118 -6.17 12.72 -1.44
CA ILE A 118 -7.41 12.22 -0.85
C ILE A 118 -8.15 13.40 -0.24
N VAL A 119 -9.35 13.66 -0.76
CA VAL A 119 -10.25 14.71 -0.28
C VAL A 119 -11.41 14.10 0.50
N GLY A 120 -11.84 14.79 1.56
CA GLY A 120 -13.05 14.46 2.30
C GLY A 120 -14.32 14.94 1.60
N LYS A 121 -15.48 14.53 2.15
CA LYS A 121 -16.83 14.96 1.74
C LYS A 121 -16.98 16.49 1.74
N ASP A 122 -16.27 17.15 2.63
CA ASP A 122 -16.23 18.60 2.78
C ASP A 122 -15.33 19.30 1.74
N GLY A 123 -14.72 18.53 0.83
CA GLY A 123 -13.82 19.02 -0.20
C GLY A 123 -12.42 19.34 0.31
N LYS A 124 -12.14 19.13 1.60
CA LYS A 124 -10.81 19.40 2.17
C LYS A 124 -9.84 18.28 1.84
N THR A 125 -8.62 18.64 1.46
CA THR A 125 -7.51 17.69 1.33
C THR A 125 -7.15 17.15 2.70
N LEU A 126 -7.31 15.85 2.89
CA LEU A 126 -6.89 15.16 4.11
C LEU A 126 -5.43 14.75 4.02
N THR A 127 -5.01 14.25 2.85
CA THR A 127 -3.63 13.82 2.63
C THR A 127 -3.29 13.80 1.14
N GLU A 128 -2.02 14.00 0.83
CA GLU A 128 -1.49 13.89 -0.53
C GLU A 128 -0.87 12.51 -0.73
N VAL A 129 -1.16 11.90 -1.88
CA VAL A 129 -0.52 10.66 -2.32
C VAL A 129 0.66 11.06 -3.18
N ARG A 130 1.88 10.85 -2.66
CA ARG A 130 3.11 11.19 -3.36
C ARG A 130 3.76 9.93 -3.94
N PRO A 131 3.49 9.59 -5.21
CA PRO A 131 4.24 8.54 -5.89
C PRO A 131 5.64 9.06 -6.18
N THR A 132 6.62 8.63 -5.40
CA THR A 132 8.03 8.94 -5.67
C THR A 132 8.69 7.72 -6.28
N LEU A 133 9.24 7.89 -7.48
CA LEU A 133 10.17 6.92 -8.04
C LEU A 133 11.51 7.12 -7.34
N VAL A 134 11.91 6.15 -6.53
CA VAL A 134 13.27 6.11 -5.97
C VAL A 134 14.02 5.13 -6.86
N GLN A 135 14.95 5.64 -7.65
CA GLN A 135 15.74 4.87 -8.61
C GLN A 135 17.04 4.39 -7.98
#